data_AF-A0A1G1HJS7-F1
#
_entry.id   AF-A0A1G1HJS7-F1
#
_cell.length_a   1.000
_cell.length_b   1.000
_cell.length_c   1.000
_cell.angle_alpha   90.00
_cell.angle_beta   90.00
_cell.angle_gamma   90.00
#
_symmetry.space_group_name_H-M   'P 1'
#
loop_
_entity.id
_entity.type
_entity.pdbx_description
1 polymer ?
#
loop_
_entity_poly.entity_id
_entity_poly.type
_entity_poly.pdbx_seq_one_letter_code
_entity_poly.pdbx_strand_id
1 'polypeptide(L)'
;MQPAKEILREKLSKRVLSNKTTREGMLASFIVTMMKYYTRKGTNPSEDEVRKTIYDYAGEAFTSINVDFEFPNLEDLKRVKALIEERLGASSLKEDAPEIFSEHERICNVLFGKYEG
;
A
#
# COMPACT_ATOMS: atom_id res chain seq x y z
N MET A 1 -10.06 11.02 10.40
CA MET A 1 -9.07 10.62 9.37
C MET A 1 -9.84 10.07 8.17
N GLN A 2 -9.41 10.33 6.93
CA GLN A 2 -10.15 9.91 5.73
C GLN A 2 -10.00 8.37 5.51
N PRO A 3 -11.08 7.65 5.17
CA PRO A 3 -11.03 6.21 4.90
C PRO A 3 -10.04 5.85 3.78
N ALA A 4 -9.30 4.75 3.94
CA ALA A 4 -8.29 4.31 2.98
C ALA A 4 -8.88 4.08 1.58
N LYS A 5 -10.11 3.56 1.51
CA LYS A 5 -10.83 3.37 0.25
C LYS A 5 -11.12 4.69 -0.47
N GLU A 6 -11.43 5.75 0.27
CA GLU A 6 -11.67 7.08 -0.31
C GLU A 6 -10.38 7.73 -0.77
N ILE A 7 -9.31 7.65 0.04
CA ILE A 7 -7.96 8.10 -0.35
C ILE A 7 -7.56 7.43 -1.65
N LEU A 8 -7.70 6.10 -1.73
CA LEU A 8 -7.34 5.32 -2.90
C LEU A 8 -8.16 5.72 -4.14
N ARG A 9 -9.47 5.91 -3.98
CA ARG A 9 -10.35 6.39 -5.06
C ARG A 9 -9.94 7.77 -5.55
N GLU A 10 -9.61 8.68 -4.64
CA GLU A 10 -9.12 10.02 -4.97
C GLU A 10 -7.80 9.97 -5.73
N LYS A 11 -6.83 9.14 -5.32
CA LYS A 11 -5.54 9.07 -6.03
C LYS A 11 -5.69 8.40 -7.39
N LEU A 12 -6.49 7.34 -7.50
CA LEU A 12 -6.74 6.65 -8.77
C LEU A 12 -7.47 7.52 -9.80
N SER A 13 -8.25 8.52 -9.39
CA SER A 13 -8.93 9.43 -10.33
C SER A 13 -8.02 10.50 -10.93
N LYS A 14 -6.86 10.77 -10.32
CA LYS A 14 -5.89 11.76 -10.83
C LYS A 14 -5.18 11.24 -12.08
N ARG A 15 -4.81 12.15 -12.98
CA ARG A 15 -4.04 11.80 -14.19
C ARG A 15 -2.57 11.52 -13.87
N VAL A 16 -1.98 12.35 -13.01
CA VAL A 16 -0.59 12.29 -12.56
C VAL A 16 -0.55 12.38 -11.03
N LEU A 17 0.50 11.84 -10.43
CA LEU A 17 0.71 11.75 -8.98
C LEU A 17 2.13 12.17 -8.63
N SER A 18 2.25 13.13 -7.71
CA SER A 18 3.53 13.44 -7.05
C SER A 18 4.03 12.26 -6.21
N ASN A 19 5.28 12.34 -5.74
CA ASN A 19 5.86 11.41 -4.76
C ASN A 19 4.95 11.14 -3.56
N LYS A 20 4.47 12.18 -2.88
CA LYS A 20 3.59 12.13 -1.71
C LYS A 20 2.28 11.45 -2.04
N THR A 21 1.64 11.83 -3.15
CA THR A 21 0.33 11.28 -3.51
C THR A 21 0.41 9.83 -4.00
N THR A 22 1.52 9.45 -4.64
CA THR A 22 1.82 8.07 -5.01
C THR A 22 2.04 7.21 -3.76
N ARG A 23 2.84 7.70 -2.81
CA ARG A 23 3.06 7.07 -1.50
C ARG A 23 1.75 6.87 -0.75
N GLU A 24 0.93 7.90 -0.62
CA GLU A 24 -0.39 7.82 0.03
C GLU A 24 -1.31 6.80 -0.64
N GLY A 25 -1.35 6.79 -1.98
CA GLY A 25 -2.13 5.80 -2.73
C GLY A 25 -1.64 4.37 -2.50
N MET A 26 -0.32 4.15 -2.51
CA MET A 26 0.28 2.85 -2.26
C MET A 26 -0.05 2.33 -0.86
N LEU A 27 0.13 3.16 0.18
CA LEU A 27 -0.20 2.79 1.57
C LEU A 27 -1.71 2.56 1.74
N ALA A 28 -2.56 3.37 1.10
CA ALA A 28 -4.01 3.15 1.09
C ALA A 28 -4.39 1.82 0.41
N SER A 29 -3.67 1.43 -0.64
CA SER A 29 -3.87 0.12 -1.28
C SER A 29 -3.56 -1.02 -0.31
N PHE A 30 -2.45 -0.97 0.42
CA PHE A 30 -2.13 -1.98 1.45
C PHE A 30 -3.23 -2.09 2.51
N ILE A 31 -3.72 -0.96 3.04
CA ILE A 31 -4.78 -0.96 4.06
C ILE A 31 -6.05 -1.62 3.50
N VAL A 32 -6.49 -1.23 2.30
CA VAL A 32 -7.68 -1.82 1.68
C VAL A 32 -7.51 -3.32 1.42
N THR A 33 -6.33 -3.74 0.96
CA THR A 33 -6.00 -5.15 0.74
C THR A 33 -6.09 -5.95 2.03
N MET A 34 -5.47 -5.47 3.11
CA MET A 34 -5.47 -6.15 4.40
C MET A 34 -6.85 -6.17 5.05
N MET A 35 -7.61 -5.08 4.96
CA MET A 35 -9.01 -5.05 5.42
C MET A 35 -9.85 -6.12 4.71
N LYS A 36 -9.76 -6.22 3.38
CA LYS A 36 -10.46 -7.27 2.60
C LYS A 36 -10.02 -8.67 3.01
N TYR A 37 -8.71 -8.87 3.19
CA TYR A 37 -8.15 -10.16 3.56
C TYR A 37 -8.62 -10.62 4.95
N TYR A 38 -8.57 -9.73 5.95
CA TYR A 38 -9.06 -10.02 7.29
C TYR A 38 -10.55 -10.34 7.31
N THR A 39 -11.38 -9.52 6.65
CA THR A 39 -12.82 -9.80 6.53
C THR A 39 -13.07 -11.19 5.91
N ARG A 40 -12.29 -11.60 4.90
CA ARG A 40 -12.38 -12.95 4.32
C ARG A 40 -11.99 -14.06 5.29
N LYS A 41 -11.01 -13.83 6.18
CA LYS A 41 -10.61 -14.75 7.24
C LYS A 41 -11.56 -14.73 8.46
N GLY A 42 -12.61 -13.91 8.42
CA GLY A 42 -13.56 -13.76 9.53
C GLY A 42 -13.02 -12.92 10.69
N THR A 43 -11.90 -12.22 10.50
CA THR A 43 -11.40 -11.24 11.45
C THR A 43 -11.81 -9.84 11.01
N ASN A 44 -12.19 -8.98 11.96
CA ASN A 44 -12.64 -7.62 11.66
C ASN A 44 -11.86 -6.61 12.51
N PRO A 45 -10.54 -6.46 12.28
CA PRO A 45 -9.81 -5.35 12.88
C PRO A 45 -10.37 -4.02 12.38
N SER A 46 -10.24 -2.98 13.18
CA SER A 46 -10.56 -1.63 12.77
C SER A 46 -9.59 -1.14 11.68
N GLU A 47 -10.05 -0.23 10.83
CA GLU A 47 -9.17 0.37 9.82
C GLU A 47 -7.97 1.09 10.45
N ASP A 48 -8.14 1.66 11.64
CA ASP A 48 -7.08 2.37 12.36
C ASP A 48 -5.98 1.41 12.83
N GLU A 49 -6.33 0.19 13.30
CA GLU A 49 -5.36 -0.85 13.65
C GLU A 49 -4.56 -1.29 12.42
N VAL A 50 -5.24 -1.62 11.33
CA VAL A 50 -4.59 -2.03 10.08
C VAL A 50 -3.70 -0.91 9.55
N ARG A 51 -4.20 0.34 9.58
CA ARG A 51 -3.44 1.51 9.14
C ARG A 51 -2.19 1.69 9.98
N LYS A 52 -2.27 1.62 11.31
CA LYS A 52 -1.11 1.72 12.18
C LYS A 52 -0.05 0.69 11.80
N THR A 53 -0.44 -0.58 11.67
CA THR A 53 0.48 -1.66 11.26
C THR A 53 1.14 -1.38 9.91
N ILE A 54 0.38 -0.94 8.90
CA ILE A 54 0.94 -0.61 7.58
C ILE A 54 1.91 0.57 7.65
N TYR A 55 1.61 1.60 8.44
CA TYR A 55 2.51 2.75 8.59
C TYR A 55 3.77 2.40 9.38
N ASP A 56 3.67 1.53 10.39
CA ASP A 56 4.83 1.01 11.12
C ASP A 56 5.76 0.23 10.17
N TYR A 57 5.21 -0.67 9.35
CA TYR A 57 5.99 -1.40 8.34
C TYR A 57 6.57 -0.48 7.27
N ALA A 58 5.84 0.55 6.85
CA ALA A 58 6.39 1.54 5.93
C ALA A 58 7.57 2.28 6.55
N GLY A 59 7.45 2.77 7.80
CA GLY A 59 8.53 3.44 8.51
C GLY A 59 9.79 2.58 8.62
N GLU A 60 9.64 1.31 8.97
CA GLU A 60 10.73 0.34 8.99
C GLU A 60 11.34 0.14 7.59
N ALA A 61 10.51 -0.01 6.55
CA ALA A 61 10.97 -0.22 5.19
C ALA A 61 11.77 0.98 4.67
N PHE A 62 11.28 2.21 4.85
CA PHE A 62 11.99 3.44 4.47
C PHE A 62 13.33 3.57 5.20
N THR A 63 13.33 3.30 6.51
CA THR A 63 14.56 3.30 7.33
C THR A 63 15.55 2.26 6.82
N SER A 64 15.10 1.05 6.47
CA SER A 64 15.97 -0.04 6.02
C SER A 64 16.72 0.24 4.71
N ILE A 65 16.13 1.08 3.84
CA ILE A 65 16.75 1.48 2.56
C ILE A 65 17.39 2.87 2.62
N ASN A 66 17.42 3.50 3.81
CA ASN A 66 17.97 4.85 4.03
C ASN A 66 17.36 5.92 3.10
N VAL A 67 16.04 5.89 2.94
CA VAL A 67 15.28 6.85 2.12
C VAL A 67 14.38 7.69 3.01
N ASP A 68 14.34 9.00 2.74
CA ASP A 68 13.41 9.91 3.39
C ASP A 68 11.95 9.57 3.01
N PHE A 69 11.12 9.38 4.03
CA PHE A 69 9.69 9.12 3.86
C PHE A 69 9.00 10.20 3.01
N GLU A 70 9.37 11.47 3.16
CA GLU A 70 8.75 12.62 2.49
C GLU A 70 9.16 12.81 1.03
N PHE A 71 10.36 12.36 0.65
CA PHE A 71 10.92 12.60 -0.68
C PHE A 71 11.38 11.33 -1.44
N PRO A 72 10.58 10.25 -1.48
CA PRO A 72 10.97 9.07 -2.23
C PRO A 72 10.80 9.25 -3.73
N ASN A 73 11.74 8.69 -4.50
CA ASN A 73 11.53 8.50 -5.93
C ASN A 73 10.68 7.24 -6.20
N LEU A 74 10.33 7.01 -7.47
CA LEU A 74 9.51 5.85 -7.85
C LEU A 74 10.15 4.49 -7.51
N GLU A 75 11.47 4.36 -7.69
CA GLU A 75 12.18 3.11 -7.39
C GLU A 75 12.24 2.86 -5.89
N ASP A 76 12.36 3.92 -5.08
CA ASP A 76 12.26 3.81 -3.62
C ASP A 76 10.87 3.30 -3.21
N LEU A 77 9.79 3.85 -3.79
CA LEU A 77 8.43 3.40 -3.52
C LEU A 77 8.20 1.93 -3.91
N LYS A 78 8.75 1.49 -5.05
CA LYS A 78 8.68 0.07 -5.45
C LYS A 78 9.43 -0.84 -4.47
N ARG A 79 10.60 -0.42 -3.97
CA ARG A 79 11.35 -1.17 -2.96
C ARG A 79 10.59 -1.23 -1.64
N VAL A 80 10.05 -0.11 -1.18
CA VAL A 80 9.22 -0.05 0.04
C VAL A 80 8.00 -0.96 -0.10
N LYS A 81 7.31 -0.94 -1.24
CA LYS A 81 6.20 -1.87 -1.52
C LYS A 81 6.64 -3.33 -1.31
N ALA A 82 7.74 -3.73 -1.94
CA ALA A 82 8.24 -5.10 -1.84
C ALA A 82 8.57 -5.51 -0.39
N LEU A 83 9.17 -4.61 0.39
CA LEU A 83 9.50 -4.85 1.80
C LEU A 83 8.25 -4.97 2.68
N ILE A 84 7.23 -4.13 2.46
CA ILE A 84 5.95 -4.24 3.17
C ILE A 84 5.26 -5.56 2.81
N GLU A 85 5.27 -5.94 1.53
CA GLU A 85 4.72 -7.21 1.05
C GLU A 85 5.40 -8.43 1.69
N GLU A 86 6.73 -8.42 1.80
CA GLU A 86 7.49 -9.45 2.48
C GLU A 86 7.08 -9.56 3.97
N ARG A 87 6.99 -8.43 4.67
CA ARG A 87 6.57 -8.38 6.08
C ARG A 87 5.15 -8.88 6.30
N LEU A 88 4.25 -8.65 5.35
CA LEU A 88 2.88 -9.14 5.38
C LEU A 88 2.76 -10.62 5.00
N GLY A 89 3.84 -11.26 4.55
CA GLY A 89 3.81 -12.65 4.06
C GLY A 89 3.10 -12.75 2.71
N ALA A 90 3.44 -11.87 1.76
CA ALA A 90 2.78 -11.80 0.44
C ALA A 90 2.69 -13.14 -0.29
N SER A 91 3.66 -14.03 -0.14
CA SER A 91 3.59 -15.40 -0.70
C SER A 91 2.36 -16.15 -0.19
N SER A 92 2.11 -16.13 1.12
CA SER A 92 0.93 -16.75 1.71
C SER A 92 -0.36 -16.04 1.31
N LEU A 93 -0.36 -14.69 1.20
CA LEU A 93 -1.54 -13.96 0.71
C LEU A 93 -1.88 -14.31 -0.75
N LYS A 94 -0.86 -14.48 -1.60
CA LYS A 94 -1.03 -14.89 -3.00
C LYS A 94 -1.68 -16.27 -3.11
N GLU A 95 -1.32 -17.19 -2.22
CA GLU A 95 -1.88 -18.54 -2.17
C GLU A 95 -3.30 -18.56 -1.59
N ASP A 96 -3.52 -17.85 -0.47
CA ASP A 96 -4.78 -17.88 0.28
C ASP A 96 -5.91 -17.04 -0.35
N ALA A 97 -5.54 -15.91 -0.98
CA ALA A 97 -6.47 -14.93 -1.53
C ALA A 97 -5.90 -14.28 -2.83
N PRO A 98 -5.68 -15.08 -3.89
CA PRO A 98 -5.03 -14.64 -5.11
C PRO A 98 -5.74 -13.46 -5.78
N GLU A 99 -7.07 -13.39 -5.70
CA GLU A 99 -7.83 -12.29 -6.29
C GLU A 99 -7.63 -10.95 -5.56
N ILE A 100 -7.54 -10.99 -4.22
CA ILE A 100 -7.25 -9.80 -3.40
C ILE A 100 -5.84 -9.31 -3.69
N PHE A 101 -4.87 -10.23 -3.79
CA PHE A 101 -3.49 -9.86 -4.08
C PHE A 101 -3.32 -9.33 -5.52
N SER A 102 -3.94 -9.98 -6.51
CA SER A 102 -3.88 -9.52 -7.91
C SER A 102 -4.50 -8.12 -8.08
N GLU A 103 -5.57 -7.83 -7.34
CA GLU A 103 -6.16 -6.49 -7.32
C GLU A 103 -5.18 -5.46 -6.72
N HIS A 104 -4.50 -5.80 -5.62
CA HIS A 104 -3.46 -4.96 -5.02
C HIS A 104 -2.34 -4.64 -6.02
N GLU A 105 -1.78 -5.66 -6.68
CA GLU A 105 -0.72 -5.48 -7.67
C GLU A 105 -1.16 -4.57 -8.82
N ARG A 106 -2.36 -4.80 -9.36
CA ARG A 106 -2.92 -3.97 -10.44
C ARG A 106 -3.07 -2.52 -9.99
N ILE A 107 -3.58 -2.28 -8.79
CA ILE A 107 -3.76 -0.93 -8.25
C ILE A 107 -2.42 -0.23 -8.07
N CYS A 108 -1.43 -0.89 -7.45
CA CYS A 108 -0.09 -0.34 -7.29
C CYS A 108 0.56 -0.02 -8.64
N ASN A 109 0.42 -0.90 -9.64
CA ASN A 109 0.93 -0.65 -10.99
C ASN A 109 0.28 0.59 -11.64
N VAL A 110 -1.03 0.78 -11.46
CA VAL A 110 -1.72 1.98 -11.95
C VAL A 110 -1.22 3.25 -11.24
N LEU A 111 -1.02 3.20 -9.92
CA LEU A 111 -0.50 4.34 -9.15
C LEU A 111 0.92 4.70 -9.59
N PHE A 112 1.79 3.70 -9.72
CA PHE A 112 3.17 3.88 -10.17
C PHE A 112 3.27 4.35 -11.62
N GLY A 113 2.37 3.89 -12.51
CA GLY A 113 2.29 4.38 -13.89
C GLY A 113 1.84 5.84 -14.01
N LYS A 114 1.30 6.42 -12.94
CA LYS A 114 0.90 7.83 -12.87
C LYS A 114 1.94 8.71 -12.16
N TYR A 115 3.04 8.13 -11.67
CA TYR A 115 4.06 8.87 -10.95
C TYR A 115 4.72 9.93 -11.85
N GLU A 116 4.74 11.16 -11.35
CA GLU A 116 5.46 12.30 -11.89
C GLU A 116 6.24 12.91 -10.71
N GLY A 117 7.56 12.71 -10.73
CA GLY A 117 8.46 13.04 -9.61
C GLY A 117 8.71 14.52 -9.44
#